data_AF-A0AA88A5L4-F1
#
_entry.id   AF-A0AA88A5L4-F1
#
_cell.length_a   1.000
_cell.length_b   1.000
_cell.length_c   1.000
_cell.angle_alpha   90.00
_cell.angle_beta   90.00
_cell.angle_gamma   90.00
#
_symmetry.space_group_name_H-M   'P 1'
#
loop_
_entity.id
_entity.type
_entity.pdbx_description
1 polymer ?
#
loop_
_entity_poly.entity_id
_entity_poly.type
_entity_poly.pdbx_seq_one_letter_code
_entity_poly.pdbx_strand_id
1 'polypeptide(L)'
;MSLRDLVTRVDAICKKYDKYDVEKHKEADNIVGVDAFASLYGVVEAELDSVLQKAEAAAIEKNRASAVAMNAEIRRTKARLLEELPKLQRLAFKKVKGLSEEEVHARKELVSTIKERIEEIPDGTSNGAKPTEGWIAATSYTGIKIDSTSGNNPFVALQTKLSIWKDQNK
;
A
#
# COMPACT_ATOMS: atom_id res chain seq x y z
N MET A 1 -66.09 4.63 10.94
CA MET A 1 -64.63 4.35 10.96
C MET A 1 -63.98 5.38 11.86
N SER A 2 -63.34 4.93 12.93
CA SER A 2 -62.63 5.80 13.88
C SER A 2 -61.22 6.12 13.36
N LEU A 3 -60.64 7.25 13.78
CA LEU A 3 -59.26 7.61 13.47
C LEU A 3 -58.27 6.50 13.90
N ARG A 4 -58.58 5.81 14.99
CA ARG A 4 -57.80 4.65 15.47
C ARG A 4 -57.89 3.46 14.50
N ASP A 5 -59.04 3.23 13.89
CA ASP A 5 -59.22 2.19 12.86
C ASP A 5 -58.42 2.54 11.61
N LEU A 6 -58.37 3.83 11.24
CA LEU A 6 -57.59 4.27 10.08
C LEU A 6 -56.09 4.06 10.31
N VAL A 7 -55.56 4.47 11.46
CA VAL A 7 -54.13 4.32 11.81
C VAL A 7 -53.73 2.84 11.85
N THR A 8 -54.52 1.99 12.50
CA THR A 8 -54.22 0.55 12.58
C THR A 8 -54.31 -0.14 11.22
N ARG A 9 -55.23 0.28 10.36
CA ARG A 9 -55.38 -0.25 9.00
C ARG A 9 -54.25 0.23 8.08
N VAL A 10 -53.80 1.48 8.21
CA VAL A 10 -52.61 2.00 7.51
C VAL A 10 -51.36 1.25 7.96
N ASP A 11 -51.16 1.04 9.27
CA ASP A 11 -50.02 0.27 9.79
C ASP A 11 -50.00 -1.19 9.28
N ALA A 12 -51.17 -1.82 9.23
CA ALA A 12 -51.32 -3.16 8.64
C ALA A 12 -51.04 -3.19 7.13
N ILE A 13 -51.40 -2.12 6.40
CA ILE A 13 -51.08 -1.97 4.98
C ILE A 13 -49.58 -1.79 4.80
N CYS A 14 -48.92 -0.89 5.55
CA CYS A 14 -47.47 -0.71 5.52
C CYS A 14 -46.75 -2.04 5.76
N LYS A 15 -47.08 -2.77 6.83
CA LYS A 15 -46.51 -4.10 7.13
C LYS A 15 -46.75 -5.15 6.05
N LYS A 16 -47.89 -5.11 5.34
CA LYS A 16 -48.19 -6.06 4.26
C LYS A 16 -47.31 -5.82 3.02
N TYR A 17 -46.89 -4.57 2.81
CA TYR A 17 -46.06 -4.15 1.69
C TYR A 17 -44.57 -4.00 2.02
N ASP A 18 -44.18 -4.06 3.29
CA ASP A 18 -42.76 -4.13 3.73
C ASP A 18 -41.95 -5.19 2.96
N LYS A 19 -42.57 -6.30 2.55
CA LYS A 19 -41.94 -7.36 1.75
C LYS A 19 -41.56 -6.97 0.32
N TYR A 20 -42.06 -5.82 -0.15
CA TYR A 20 -41.71 -5.24 -1.45
C TYR A 20 -40.75 -4.07 -1.31
N ASP A 21 -40.34 -3.75 -0.09
CA ASP A 21 -39.30 -2.77 0.17
C ASP A 21 -37.94 -3.36 -0.21
N VAL A 22 -37.60 -3.18 -1.49
CA VAL A 22 -36.36 -3.69 -2.09
C VAL A 22 -35.13 -3.05 -1.44
N GLU A 23 -35.26 -1.84 -0.88
CA GLU A 23 -34.19 -1.17 -0.15
C GLU A 23 -33.95 -1.85 1.20
N LYS A 24 -35.03 -2.14 1.95
CA LYS A 24 -34.95 -2.84 3.24
C LYS A 24 -34.46 -4.29 3.12
N HIS A 25 -34.80 -4.98 2.03
CA HIS A 25 -34.28 -6.33 1.75
C HIS A 25 -32.81 -6.32 1.32
N LYS A 26 -32.35 -5.31 0.57
CA LYS A 26 -30.93 -5.12 0.28
C LYS A 26 -30.12 -4.88 1.55
N GLU A 27 -30.61 -4.03 2.47
CA GLU A 27 -29.96 -3.81 3.75
C GLU A 27 -29.98 -5.06 4.63
N ALA A 28 -31.10 -5.78 4.71
CA ALA A 28 -31.20 -7.00 5.51
C ALA A 28 -30.33 -8.15 4.98
N ASP A 29 -30.22 -8.32 3.65
CA ASP A 29 -29.37 -9.35 3.03
C ASP A 29 -27.88 -8.98 3.13
N ASN A 30 -27.53 -7.68 3.11
CA ASN A 30 -26.17 -7.19 3.37
C ASN A 30 -25.71 -7.40 4.83
N ILE A 31 -26.64 -7.64 5.78
CA ILE A 31 -26.32 -7.90 7.20
C ILE A 31 -26.05 -9.41 7.45
N VAL A 32 -26.60 -10.32 6.65
CA VAL A 32 -26.54 -11.78 6.92
C VAL A 32 -25.25 -12.45 6.42
N GLY A 33 -24.46 -11.77 5.58
CA GLY A 33 -23.10 -12.19 5.24
C GLY A 33 -22.21 -10.98 5.17
N VAL A 34 -21.40 -10.76 6.23
CA VAL A 34 -20.39 -9.69 6.33
C VAL A 34 -19.72 -9.49 4.96
N ASP A 35 -20.05 -8.39 4.28
CA ASP A 35 -19.49 -8.11 2.97
C ASP A 35 -17.97 -7.98 3.12
N ALA A 36 -17.25 -8.99 2.63
CA ALA A 36 -15.80 -9.08 2.76
C ALA A 36 -15.12 -7.84 2.16
N PHE A 37 -15.70 -7.25 1.11
CA PHE A 37 -15.20 -6.00 0.54
C PHE A 37 -15.37 -4.85 1.53
N ALA A 38 -16.58 -4.59 2.02
CA ALA A 38 -16.84 -3.51 2.97
C ALA A 38 -16.01 -3.64 4.25
N SER A 39 -15.83 -4.86 4.77
CA SER A 39 -15.01 -5.10 5.96
C SER A 39 -13.53 -4.77 5.73
N LEU A 40 -12.93 -5.21 4.61
CA LEU A 40 -11.54 -4.92 4.28
C LEU A 40 -11.36 -3.44 3.93
N TYR A 41 -12.33 -2.85 3.23
CA TYR A 41 -12.37 -1.44 2.88
C TYR A 41 -12.35 -0.56 4.13
N GLY A 42 -13.20 -0.85 5.13
CA GLY A 42 -13.21 -0.11 6.38
C GLY A 42 -11.91 -0.21 7.18
N VAL A 43 -11.25 -1.38 7.16
CA VAL A 43 -9.91 -1.53 7.78
C VAL A 43 -8.86 -0.69 7.04
N VAL A 44 -8.85 -0.74 5.70
CA VAL A 44 -7.93 0.03 4.87
C VAL A 44 -8.16 1.54 5.04
N GLU A 45 -9.41 2.00 5.11
CA GLU A 45 -9.73 3.41 5.39
C GLU A 45 -9.26 3.84 6.78
N ALA A 46 -9.52 3.04 7.81
CA ALA A 46 -9.08 3.37 9.17
C ALA A 46 -7.55 3.44 9.27
N GLU A 47 -6.83 2.54 8.59
CA GLU A 47 -5.38 2.61 8.49
C GLU A 47 -4.92 3.83 7.68
N LEU A 48 -5.59 4.17 6.57
CA LEU A 48 -5.30 5.36 5.77
C LEU A 48 -5.43 6.64 6.60
N ASP A 49 -6.53 6.80 7.33
CA ASP A 49 -6.78 7.96 8.19
C ASP A 49 -5.73 8.05 9.30
N SER A 50 -5.33 6.91 9.89
CA SER A 50 -4.24 6.86 10.86
C SER A 50 -2.92 7.31 10.27
N VAL A 51 -2.61 6.91 9.03
CA VAL A 51 -1.38 7.33 8.33
C VAL A 51 -1.42 8.82 8.00
N LEU A 52 -2.56 9.35 7.56
CA LEU A 52 -2.74 10.78 7.31
C LEU A 52 -2.51 11.61 8.57
N GLN A 53 -3.11 11.21 9.70
CA GLN A 53 -2.87 11.87 10.98
C GLN A 53 -1.40 11.84 11.39
N LYS A 54 -0.71 10.71 11.16
CA LYS A 54 0.73 10.61 11.41
C LYS A 54 1.55 11.49 10.47
N ALA A 55 1.14 11.64 9.21
CA ALA A 55 1.81 12.50 8.23
C ALA A 55 1.67 13.98 8.60
N GLU A 56 0.49 14.40 9.05
CA GLU A 56 0.27 15.75 9.59
C GLU A 56 1.12 16.01 10.84
N ALA A 57 1.16 15.04 11.78
CA ALA A 57 2.00 15.14 12.96
C ALA A 57 3.49 15.25 12.59
N ALA A 58 3.94 14.45 11.62
CA ALA A 58 5.32 14.48 11.12
C ALA A 58 5.67 15.81 10.42
N ALA A 59 4.69 16.48 9.80
CA ALA A 59 4.88 17.78 9.15
C ALA A 59 5.02 18.94 10.15
N ILE A 60 4.35 18.85 11.30
CA ILE A 60 4.38 19.88 12.36
C ILE A 60 5.53 19.62 13.36
N GLU A 61 6.07 18.41 13.38
CA GLU A 61 7.14 17.97 14.27
C GLU A 61 8.41 18.83 14.11
N LYS A 62 8.93 19.33 15.23
CA LYS A 62 10.12 20.21 15.26
C LYS A 62 11.41 19.39 15.38
N ASN A 63 11.34 18.20 15.96
CA ASN A 63 12.49 17.33 16.09
C ASN A 63 12.73 16.53 14.81
N ARG A 64 13.80 16.87 14.09
CA ARG A 64 14.18 16.19 12.83
C ARG A 64 14.33 14.66 12.99
N ALA A 65 14.88 14.17 14.10
CA ALA A 65 15.04 12.73 14.31
C ALA A 65 13.66 12.05 14.52
N SER A 66 12.77 12.70 15.27
CA SER A 66 11.38 12.25 15.47
C SER A 66 10.62 12.22 14.14
N ALA A 67 10.69 13.30 13.36
CA ALA A 67 10.06 13.39 12.05
C ALA A 67 10.58 12.32 11.07
N VAL A 68 11.87 12.00 11.09
CA VAL A 68 12.44 10.92 10.25
C VAL A 68 11.92 9.54 10.68
N ALA A 69 11.80 9.29 11.98
CA ALA A 69 11.23 8.05 12.50
C ALA A 69 9.75 7.89 12.10
N MET A 70 8.95 8.94 12.28
CA MET A 70 7.54 8.96 11.86
C MET A 70 7.40 8.76 10.35
N ASN A 71 8.21 9.44 9.52
CA ASN A 71 8.21 9.25 8.07
C ASN A 71 8.63 7.82 7.66
N ALA A 72 9.52 7.18 8.42
CA ALA A 72 9.86 5.77 8.18
C ALA A 72 8.70 4.83 8.50
N GLU A 73 7.91 5.11 9.53
CA GLU A 73 6.67 4.39 9.80
C GLU A 73 5.64 4.60 8.70
N ILE A 74 5.42 5.84 8.28
CA ILE A 74 4.49 6.20 7.19
C ILE A 74 4.85 5.43 5.92
N ARG A 75 6.14 5.32 5.57
CA ARG A 75 6.59 4.50 4.43
C ARG A 75 6.25 3.01 4.58
N ARG A 76 6.40 2.45 5.78
CA ARG A 76 6.06 1.04 6.05
C ARG A 76 4.57 0.79 5.93
N THR A 77 3.74 1.67 6.49
CA THR A 77 2.29 1.53 6.43
C THR A 77 1.76 1.77 5.02
N LYS A 78 2.28 2.76 4.29
CA LYS A 78 1.95 2.98 2.88
C LYS A 78 2.24 1.75 2.02
N ALA A 79 3.39 1.10 2.22
CA ALA A 79 3.71 -0.13 1.51
C ALA A 79 2.69 -1.26 1.81
N ARG A 80 2.28 -1.41 3.08
CA ARG A 80 1.24 -2.39 3.46
C ARG A 80 -0.11 -2.07 2.82
N LEU A 81 -0.53 -0.81 2.79
CA LEU A 81 -1.78 -0.40 2.14
C LEU A 81 -1.77 -0.73 0.64
N LEU A 82 -0.63 -0.52 -0.04
CA LEU A 82 -0.47 -0.89 -1.45
C LEU A 82 -0.52 -2.42 -1.68
N GLU A 83 -0.08 -3.24 -0.71
CA GLU A 83 -0.21 -4.70 -0.77
C GLU A 83 -1.65 -5.19 -0.57
N GLU A 84 -2.50 -4.43 0.13
CA GLU A 84 -3.92 -4.74 0.32
C GLU A 84 -4.79 -4.33 -0.87
N LEU A 85 -4.38 -3.32 -1.66
CA LEU A 85 -5.08 -2.90 -2.89
C LEU A 85 -5.42 -4.04 -3.86
N PRO A 86 -4.51 -4.97 -4.24
CA PRO A 86 -4.86 -6.07 -5.14
C PRO A 86 -5.91 -7.00 -4.55
N LYS A 87 -6.01 -7.12 -3.22
CA LYS A 87 -7.07 -7.90 -2.58
C LYS A 87 -8.41 -7.15 -2.67
N LEU A 88 -8.39 -5.85 -2.40
CA LEU A 88 -9.55 -4.96 -2.55
C LEU A 88 -10.09 -4.96 -3.99
N GLN A 89 -9.20 -4.87 -4.99
CA GLN A 89 -9.54 -4.98 -6.41
C GLN A 89 -10.22 -6.31 -6.73
N ARG A 90 -9.62 -7.44 -6.32
CA ARG A 90 -10.22 -8.76 -6.55
C ARG A 90 -11.62 -8.88 -5.97
N LEU A 91 -11.85 -8.32 -4.79
CA LEU A 91 -13.16 -8.28 -4.15
C LEU A 91 -14.14 -7.33 -4.87
N ALA A 92 -13.66 -6.18 -5.37
CA ALA A 92 -14.47 -5.24 -6.15
C ALA A 92 -14.92 -5.81 -7.51
N PHE A 93 -14.09 -6.64 -8.17
CA PHE A 93 -14.46 -7.30 -9.43
C PHE A 93 -15.34 -8.53 -9.24
N LYS A 94 -15.45 -9.06 -8.02
CA LYS A 94 -16.22 -10.27 -7.74
C LYS A 94 -17.71 -9.96 -7.71
N LYS A 95 -18.43 -10.35 -8.76
CA LYS A 95 -19.90 -10.31 -8.77
C LYS A 95 -20.45 -11.36 -7.81
N VAL A 96 -20.96 -10.93 -6.67
CA VAL A 96 -21.68 -11.78 -5.71
C VAL A 96 -23.18 -11.71 -5.97
N LYS A 97 -23.89 -12.81 -5.70
CA LYS A 97 -25.33 -12.92 -5.93
C LYS A 97 -26.06 -11.89 -5.06
N GLY A 98 -26.66 -10.87 -5.67
CA GLY A 98 -27.33 -9.76 -4.98
C GLY A 98 -26.73 -8.38 -5.29
N LEU A 99 -25.54 -8.30 -5.89
CA LEU A 99 -24.86 -7.05 -6.19
C LEU A 99 -25.24 -6.51 -7.58
N SER A 100 -25.65 -5.25 -7.69
CA SER A 100 -25.96 -4.61 -8.98
C SER A 100 -24.69 -4.22 -9.75
N GLU A 101 -24.78 -4.07 -11.08
CA GLU A 101 -23.65 -3.57 -11.89
C GLU A 101 -23.20 -2.17 -11.44
N GLU A 102 -24.15 -1.35 -11.02
CA GLU A 102 -23.91 -0.01 -10.48
C GLU A 102 -23.07 -0.08 -9.19
N GLU A 103 -23.37 -1.03 -8.30
CA GLU A 103 -22.64 -1.16 -7.04
C GLU A 103 -21.24 -1.76 -7.26
N VAL A 104 -21.07 -2.66 -8.23
CA VAL A 104 -19.75 -3.13 -8.67
C VAL A 104 -18.92 -1.97 -9.24
N HIS A 105 -19.54 -1.06 -9.99
CA HIS A 105 -18.86 0.14 -10.48
C HIS A 105 -18.45 1.07 -9.33
N ALA A 106 -19.35 1.34 -8.39
CA ALA A 106 -19.06 2.14 -7.21
C ALA A 106 -17.89 1.56 -6.40
N ARG A 107 -17.84 0.24 -6.19
CA ARG A 107 -16.72 -0.44 -5.52
C ARG A 107 -15.39 -0.24 -6.25
N LYS A 108 -15.37 -0.25 -7.58
CA LYS A 108 -14.16 0.01 -8.37
C LYS A 108 -13.70 1.45 -8.23
N GLU A 109 -14.63 2.40 -8.26
CA GLU A 109 -14.37 3.82 -8.04
C GLU A 109 -13.75 4.05 -6.65
N LEU A 110 -14.33 3.46 -5.61
CA LEU A 110 -13.78 3.51 -4.25
C LEU A 110 -12.33 3.01 -4.16
N VAL A 111 -12.00 1.91 -4.84
CA VAL A 111 -10.63 1.39 -4.87
C VAL A 111 -9.68 2.36 -5.59
N SER A 112 -10.13 3.00 -6.67
CA SER A 112 -9.35 4.05 -7.35
C SER A 112 -9.12 5.27 -6.45
N THR A 113 -10.15 5.74 -5.76
CA THR A 113 -10.06 6.86 -4.81
C THR A 113 -9.10 6.54 -3.66
N ILE A 114 -9.17 5.34 -3.07
CA ILE A 114 -8.21 4.93 -2.04
C ILE A 114 -6.79 4.93 -2.60
N LYS A 115 -6.58 4.40 -3.81
CA LYS A 115 -5.25 4.38 -4.43
C LYS A 115 -4.69 5.80 -4.61
N GLU A 116 -5.49 6.72 -5.13
CA GLU A 116 -5.11 8.13 -5.31
C GLU A 116 -4.73 8.76 -3.96
N ARG A 117 -5.57 8.59 -2.93
CA ARG A 117 -5.28 9.10 -1.58
C ARG A 117 -4.00 8.54 -1.00
N ILE A 118 -3.73 7.24 -1.16
CA ILE A 118 -2.47 6.61 -0.70
C ILE A 118 -1.27 7.27 -1.39
N GLU A 119 -1.35 7.51 -2.71
CA GLU A 119 -0.27 8.12 -3.49
C GLU A 119 0.00 9.57 -3.06
N GLU A 120 -1.04 10.33 -2.71
CA GLU A 120 -0.97 11.72 -2.24
C GLU A 120 -0.31 11.88 -0.85
N ILE A 121 -0.24 10.82 -0.03
CA ILE A 121 0.36 10.91 1.32
C ILE A 121 1.84 11.34 1.23
N PRO A 122 2.24 12.41 1.95
CA PRO A 122 3.61 12.87 1.99
C PRO A 122 4.46 11.99 2.93
N ASP A 123 5.19 11.02 2.38
CA ASP A 123 6.02 10.09 3.19
C ASP A 123 7.46 10.59 3.43
N GLY A 124 7.69 11.88 3.18
CA GLY A 124 9.01 12.51 3.26
C GLY A 124 10.01 12.05 2.18
N THR A 125 9.58 11.23 1.21
CA THR A 125 10.42 10.76 0.08
C THR A 125 10.31 11.64 -1.17
N SER A 126 9.26 12.46 -1.28
CA SER A 126 8.98 13.34 -2.43
C SER A 126 9.60 14.74 -2.29
N ASN A 127 10.21 15.05 -1.14
CA ASN A 127 11.13 16.18 -1.09
C ASN A 127 12.32 15.81 -1.96
N GLY A 128 12.36 16.43 -3.15
CA GLY A 128 13.44 16.29 -4.09
C GLY A 128 14.75 16.18 -3.35
N ALA A 129 15.50 15.15 -3.71
CA ALA A 129 16.92 15.11 -3.47
C ALA A 129 17.52 16.42 -4.04
N LYS A 130 17.50 17.50 -3.26
CA LYS A 130 18.72 18.27 -3.10
C LYS A 130 19.68 17.22 -2.57
N PRO A 131 20.71 16.83 -3.34
CA PRO A 131 21.69 15.90 -2.86
C PRO A 131 22.29 16.53 -1.62
N THR A 132 21.84 16.07 -0.45
CA THR A 132 22.54 16.37 0.79
C THR A 132 23.75 15.46 0.71
N GLU A 133 24.78 16.03 0.11
CA GLU A 133 26.17 15.66 0.25
C GLU A 133 26.39 15.08 1.66
N GLY A 134 26.63 13.77 1.75
CA GLY A 134 26.99 13.15 3.03
C GLY A 134 26.04 12.07 3.55
N TRP A 135 25.61 11.11 2.73
CA TRP A 135 25.53 9.72 3.18
C TRP A 135 25.68 8.77 1.98
N ILE A 136 26.91 8.29 1.79
CA ILE A 136 27.24 7.24 0.84
C ILE A 136 27.10 5.91 1.57
N ALA A 137 25.97 5.24 1.35
CA ALA A 137 25.81 3.79 1.49
C ALA A 137 24.86 3.39 0.34
N ALA A 138 25.20 2.60 -0.66
CA ALA A 138 26.34 1.72 -0.90
C ALA A 138 26.55 1.56 -2.42
N THR A 139 27.62 0.85 -2.81
CA THR A 139 27.71 0.08 -4.08
C THR A 139 27.49 0.84 -5.38
N SER A 140 28.51 1.55 -5.87
CA SER A 140 28.91 1.62 -7.29
C SER A 140 30.04 2.65 -7.44
N TYR A 141 31.28 2.18 -7.35
CA TYR A 141 32.48 2.94 -7.62
C TYR A 141 32.61 3.19 -9.14
N THR A 142 31.87 4.17 -9.66
CA THR A 142 32.18 4.78 -10.96
C THR A 142 33.10 5.97 -10.72
N GLY A 143 34.41 5.70 -10.59
CA GLY A 143 35.38 6.77 -10.36
C GLY A 143 36.77 6.33 -9.91
N ILE A 144 37.26 5.16 -10.33
CA ILE A 144 38.67 4.81 -10.19
C ILE A 144 39.26 4.79 -11.61
N LYS A 145 40.10 5.77 -11.93
CA LYS A 145 40.97 5.71 -13.10
C LYS A 145 42.04 4.67 -12.81
N ILE A 146 41.82 3.44 -13.27
CA ILE A 146 42.85 2.41 -13.29
C ILE A 146 43.67 2.63 -14.54
N ASP A 147 44.81 3.31 -14.40
CA ASP A 147 45.87 3.22 -15.41
C ASP A 147 46.33 1.77 -15.48
N SER A 148 46.08 1.17 -16.63
CA SER A 148 46.43 -0.21 -16.94
C SER A 148 47.95 -0.33 -17.05
N THR A 149 48.63 -0.78 -15.99
CA THR A 149 49.93 -1.43 -16.13
C THR A 149 49.75 -2.94 -16.05
N SER A 150 49.91 -3.52 -17.24
CA SER A 150 50.16 -4.91 -17.59
C SER A 150 50.58 -5.86 -16.46
N GLY A 151 49.75 -6.88 -16.26
CA GLY A 151 50.22 -8.27 -16.24
C GLY A 151 51.08 -8.72 -15.06
N ASN A 152 50.45 -9.00 -13.92
CA ASN A 152 51.04 -9.87 -12.90
C ASN A 152 50.07 -11.00 -12.55
N ASN A 153 49.97 -11.98 -13.45
CA ASN A 153 49.33 -13.25 -13.12
C ASN A 153 50.26 -14.02 -12.16
N PRO A 154 49.84 -14.26 -10.91
CA PRO A 154 50.71 -14.88 -9.89
C PRO A 154 51.14 -16.30 -10.26
N PHE A 155 50.40 -16.96 -11.14
CA PHE A 155 50.72 -18.28 -11.66
C PHE A 155 51.97 -18.29 -12.58
N VAL A 156 52.15 -17.26 -13.41
CA VAL A 156 53.32 -17.13 -14.29
C VAL A 156 54.56 -16.74 -13.49
N ALA A 157 54.39 -15.87 -12.49
CA ALA A 157 55.49 -15.48 -11.61
C ALA A 157 56.08 -16.66 -10.81
N LEU A 158 55.23 -17.63 -10.41
CA LEU A 158 55.69 -18.85 -9.74
C LEU A 158 56.38 -19.82 -10.71
N GLN A 159 55.90 -19.95 -11.94
CA GLN A 159 56.60 -20.76 -12.95
C GLN A 159 57.98 -20.20 -13.31
N THR A 160 58.10 -18.88 -13.46
CA THR A 160 59.40 -18.24 -13.77
C THR A 160 60.38 -18.39 -12.60
N LYS A 161 59.92 -18.25 -11.35
CA LYS A 161 60.77 -18.50 -10.17
C LYS A 161 61.22 -19.96 -10.07
N LEU A 162 60.37 -20.92 -10.43
CA LEU A 162 60.72 -22.35 -10.39
C LEU A 162 61.75 -22.72 -11.46
N SER A 163 61.67 -22.14 -12.67
CA SER A 163 62.68 -22.34 -13.71
C SER A 163 64.03 -21.72 -13.34
N ILE A 164 64.04 -20.50 -12.79
CA ILE A 164 65.28 -19.81 -12.38
C ILE A 164 66.00 -20.57 -11.25
N TRP A 165 65.26 -21.10 -10.27
CA TRP A 165 65.85 -21.90 -9.19
C TRP A 165 66.47 -23.21 -9.71
N LYS A 166 65.91 -23.78 -10.77
CA LYS A 166 66.37 -25.04 -11.38
C LYS A 166 67.66 -24.85 -12.19
N ASP A 167 67.87 -23.68 -12.79
CA ASP A 167 69.09 -23.34 -13.52
C ASP A 167 70.25 -22.94 -12.59
N GLN A 168 69.99 -22.45 -11.37
CA GLN A 168 71.03 -22.10 -10.40
C GLN A 168 71.55 -23.27 -9.55
N ASN A 169 70.87 -24.42 -9.55
CA ASN A 169 71.24 -25.59 -8.73
C ASN A 169 71.65 -26.81 -9.58
N LYS A 170 72.28 -26.57 -10.75
CA LYS A 170 72.87 -27.62 -11.59
C LYS A 170 74.37 -27.41 -11.75
#